data_AF-A0A6G0U847-F1
#
_entry.id   AF-A0A6G0U847-F1
#
_cell.length_a   1.000
_cell.length_b   1.000
_cell.length_c   1.000
_cell.angle_alpha   90.00
_cell.angle_beta   90.00
_cell.angle_gamma   90.00
#
_symmetry.space_group_name_H-M   'P 1'
#
loop_
_entity.id
_entity.type
_entity.pdbx_description
1 polymer ?
#
loop_
_entity_poly.entity_id
_entity_poly.type
_entity_poly.pdbx_seq_one_letter_code
_entity_poly.pdbx_strand_id
1 'polypeptide(L)'
;MESYDHAWNEILGFIDYNDRYHRNEVKIGICIPESCTAENLEISLQNELDRVFLPYRVQPKVNVDPMLCSTDKNMYPYDTGYYVIRIGSDILLTCMNLVDPFFYITGFLMYVMIKPELVKRGTGWMQIPMIVFYKYMRILPAYGAMMLLTAFYIPYMFNGPLWASKMWPEAEKCKKFWWTNVLAISNFVDVDDQCLIVGWYISCLV
;
A
#
# COMPACT_ATOMS: atom_id res chain seq x y z
N MET A 1 -6.03 -2.01 -36.66
CA MET A 1 -6.92 -3.16 -36.51
C MET A 1 -6.03 -4.29 -36.03
N GLU A 2 -5.77 -4.36 -34.73
CA GLU A 2 -5.02 -5.45 -34.05
C GLU A 2 -4.95 -5.08 -32.56
N SER A 3 -6.03 -5.36 -31.83
CA SER A 3 -6.15 -5.15 -30.38
C SER A 3 -6.80 -6.36 -29.69
N TYR A 4 -6.78 -7.53 -30.36
CA TYR A 4 -7.45 -8.74 -29.89
C TYR A 4 -6.46 -9.83 -29.41
N ASP A 5 -5.17 -9.76 -29.76
CA ASP A 5 -4.20 -10.82 -29.43
C ASP A 5 -3.87 -10.91 -27.93
N HIS A 6 -3.98 -9.82 -27.17
CA HIS A 6 -3.72 -9.85 -25.73
C HIS A 6 -4.83 -10.56 -24.96
N ALA A 7 -6.09 -10.31 -25.33
CA ALA A 7 -7.25 -10.93 -24.69
C ALA A 7 -7.33 -12.43 -25.00
N TRP A 8 -7.01 -12.84 -26.24
CA TRP A 8 -6.99 -14.26 -26.61
C TRP A 8 -5.90 -15.05 -25.90
N ASN A 9 -4.72 -14.45 -25.66
CA ASN A 9 -3.65 -15.09 -24.90
C ASN A 9 -3.99 -15.24 -23.41
N GLU A 10 -4.73 -14.30 -22.81
CA GLU A 10 -5.27 -14.46 -21.45
C GLU A 10 -6.32 -15.56 -21.38
N ILE A 11 -7.27 -15.60 -22.33
CA ILE A 11 -8.33 -16.62 -22.39
C ILE A 11 -7.74 -18.02 -22.61
N LEU A 12 -6.75 -18.16 -23.50
CA LEU A 12 -6.05 -19.42 -23.72
C LEU A 12 -5.26 -19.85 -22.48
N GLY A 13 -4.70 -18.91 -21.71
CA GLY A 13 -4.06 -19.18 -20.42
C GLY A 13 -5.02 -19.74 -19.36
N PHE A 14 -6.30 -19.36 -19.39
CA PHE A 14 -7.34 -19.94 -18.52
C PHE A 14 -7.83 -21.31 -19.01
N ILE A 15 -7.91 -21.53 -20.33
CA ILE A 15 -8.37 -22.80 -20.93
C ILE A 15 -7.29 -23.89 -20.81
N ASP A 16 -6.01 -23.52 -20.91
CA ASP A 16 -4.88 -24.45 -20.77
C ASP A 16 -4.46 -24.65 -19.29
N TYR A 17 -5.25 -24.13 -18.35
CA TYR A 17 -5.15 -24.51 -16.95
C TYR A 17 -5.61 -25.95 -16.82
N ASN A 18 -4.63 -26.85 -16.91
CA ASN A 18 -4.80 -28.29 -16.80
C ASN A 18 -5.12 -28.63 -15.34
N ASP A 19 -6.34 -28.26 -14.93
CA ASP A 19 -6.87 -28.49 -13.60
C ASP A 19 -7.17 -29.98 -13.46
N ARG A 20 -6.10 -30.76 -13.30
CA ARG A 20 -6.17 -32.16 -12.90
C ARG A 20 -6.58 -32.19 -11.44
N TYR A 21 -7.83 -31.82 -11.16
CA TYR A 21 -8.45 -32.09 -9.89
C TYR A 21 -8.46 -33.61 -9.71
N HIS A 22 -7.67 -34.10 -8.75
CA HIS A 22 -7.80 -35.46 -8.27
C HIS A 22 -9.23 -35.62 -7.75
N ARG A 23 -10.11 -36.31 -8.51
CA ARG A 23 -11.52 -36.60 -8.16
C ARG A 23 -11.69 -37.49 -6.92
N ASN A 24 -10.63 -37.70 -6.15
CA ASN A 24 -10.58 -38.56 -4.99
C ASN A 24 -10.69 -37.76 -3.68
N GLU A 25 -10.69 -36.41 -3.75
CA GLU A 25 -10.81 -35.52 -2.59
C GLU A 25 -11.96 -34.53 -2.80
N VAL A 26 -12.84 -34.43 -1.80
CA VAL A 26 -13.98 -33.51 -1.80
C VAL A 26 -13.89 -32.64 -0.55
N LYS A 27 -13.89 -31.31 -0.72
CA LYS A 27 -13.87 -30.34 0.37
C LYS A 27 -15.27 -29.76 0.55
N ILE A 28 -15.88 -30.00 1.70
CA ILE A 28 -17.23 -29.50 2.06
C ILE A 28 -17.15 -28.71 3.37
N GLY A 29 -17.97 -27.66 3.47
CA GLY A 29 -18.17 -26.90 4.70
C GLY A 29 -19.55 -27.17 5.27
N ILE A 30 -19.65 -27.43 6.57
CA ILE A 30 -20.91 -27.69 7.27
C ILE A 30 -20.98 -26.77 8.49
N CYS A 31 -22.11 -26.09 8.68
CA CYS A 31 -22.36 -25.28 9.88
C CYS A 31 -22.94 -26.16 10.99
N ILE A 32 -22.27 -26.18 12.14
CA ILE A 32 -22.59 -27.03 13.30
C ILE A 32 -22.49 -26.17 14.57
N PRO A 33 -23.29 -26.43 15.63
CA PRO A 33 -23.18 -25.71 16.90
C PRO A 33 -21.77 -25.78 17.52
N GLU A 34 -21.42 -24.73 18.28
CA GLU A 34 -20.13 -24.55 18.98
C GLU A 34 -19.80 -25.69 19.97
N SER A 35 -20.80 -26.48 20.39
CA SER A 35 -20.62 -27.62 21.28
C SER A 35 -19.88 -28.80 20.64
N CYS A 36 -19.77 -28.85 19.31
CA CYS A 36 -19.09 -29.94 18.61
C CYS A 36 -17.60 -29.61 18.40
N THR A 37 -16.71 -30.51 18.85
CA THR A 37 -15.27 -30.43 18.57
C THR A 37 -14.94 -31.09 17.23
N ALA A 38 -13.82 -30.70 16.61
CA ALA A 38 -13.38 -31.23 15.32
C ALA A 38 -13.21 -32.77 15.33
N GLU A 39 -12.69 -33.34 16.42
CA GLU A 39 -12.53 -34.79 16.58
C GLU A 39 -13.87 -35.53 16.62
N ASN A 40 -14.83 -35.01 17.38
CA ASN A 40 -16.17 -35.60 17.45
C ASN A 40 -16.88 -35.53 16.09
N LEU A 41 -16.63 -34.46 15.33
CA LEU A 41 -17.17 -34.30 13.99
C LEU A 41 -16.56 -35.31 13.01
N GLU A 42 -15.25 -35.52 13.07
CA GLU A 42 -14.55 -36.49 12.23
C GLU A 42 -15.09 -37.91 12.47
N ILE A 43 -15.21 -38.34 13.73
CA ILE A 43 -15.73 -39.66 14.09
C ILE A 43 -17.18 -39.84 13.61
N SER A 44 -18.03 -38.84 13.85
CA SER A 44 -19.46 -38.91 13.50
C SER A 44 -19.66 -38.98 11.98
N LEU A 45 -18.95 -38.13 11.23
CA LEU A 45 -19.02 -38.13 9.77
C LEU A 45 -18.44 -39.41 9.18
N GLN A 46 -17.32 -39.91 9.71
CA GLN A 46 -16.72 -41.16 9.25
C GLN A 46 -17.71 -42.32 9.40
N ASN A 47 -18.35 -42.45 10.57
CA ASN A 47 -19.34 -43.50 10.82
C ASN A 47 -20.56 -43.45 9.88
N GLU A 48 -21.08 -42.25 9.60
CA GLU A 48 -22.22 -42.08 8.70
C GLU A 48 -21.84 -42.33 7.23
N LEU A 49 -20.68 -41.81 6.80
CA LEU A 49 -20.20 -42.06 5.45
C LEU A 49 -19.88 -43.54 5.22
N ASP A 50 -19.27 -44.21 6.19
CA ASP A 50 -19.04 -45.66 6.11
C ASP A 50 -20.37 -46.39 5.93
N ARG A 51 -21.40 -46.09 6.72
CA ARG A 51 -22.73 -46.69 6.57
C ARG A 51 -23.34 -46.51 5.18
N VAL A 52 -23.23 -45.32 4.61
CA VAL A 52 -23.81 -44.99 3.29
C VAL A 52 -23.03 -45.62 2.14
N PHE A 53 -21.69 -45.67 2.24
CA PHE A 53 -20.82 -46.10 1.15
C PHE A 53 -20.37 -47.57 1.22
N LEU A 54 -20.59 -48.25 2.36
CA LEU A 54 -20.41 -49.70 2.53
C LEU A 54 -21.02 -50.55 1.39
N PRO A 55 -22.30 -50.36 0.96
CA PRO A 55 -22.89 -51.16 -0.11
C PRO A 55 -22.25 -50.91 -1.50
N TYR A 56 -21.61 -49.75 -1.68
CA TYR A 56 -20.97 -49.36 -2.95
C TYR A 56 -19.49 -49.72 -3.02
N ARG A 57 -18.93 -50.38 -1.98
CA ARG A 57 -17.51 -50.74 -1.87
C ARG A 57 -16.56 -49.54 -1.98
N VAL A 58 -16.99 -48.38 -1.52
CA VAL A 58 -16.16 -47.17 -1.43
C VAL A 58 -15.74 -46.99 0.03
N GLN A 59 -14.45 -46.73 0.27
CA GLN A 59 -13.91 -46.44 1.61
C GLN A 59 -13.60 -44.94 1.72
N PRO A 60 -14.55 -44.11 2.18
CA PRO A 60 -14.31 -42.70 2.39
C PRO A 60 -13.37 -42.50 3.58
N LYS A 61 -12.43 -41.56 3.48
CA LYS A 61 -11.61 -41.09 4.59
C LYS A 61 -11.95 -39.64 4.88
N VAL A 62 -12.52 -39.38 6.05
CA VAL A 62 -12.84 -38.03 6.52
C VAL A 62 -11.64 -37.47 7.27
N ASN A 63 -11.34 -36.19 7.08
CA ASN A 63 -10.33 -35.46 7.82
C ASN A 63 -10.88 -34.07 8.14
N VAL A 64 -10.92 -33.70 9.42
CA VAL A 64 -11.44 -32.40 9.87
C VAL A 64 -10.33 -31.60 10.53
N ASP A 65 -9.82 -30.59 9.84
CA ASP A 65 -8.78 -29.72 10.38
C ASP A 65 -9.39 -28.71 11.38
N PRO A 66 -8.96 -28.70 12.66
CA PRO A 66 -9.46 -27.75 13.65
C PRO A 66 -9.19 -26.29 13.28
N MET A 67 -8.18 -25.98 12.45
CA MET A 67 -7.92 -24.62 11.96
C MET A 67 -8.97 -24.12 10.97
N LEU A 68 -9.74 -25.01 10.33
CA LEU A 68 -10.79 -24.65 9.39
C LEU A 68 -12.15 -24.43 10.06
N CYS A 69 -12.29 -24.76 11.35
CA CYS A 69 -13.51 -24.55 12.12
C CYS A 69 -13.64 -23.07 12.54
N SER A 70 -14.47 -22.31 11.81
CA SER A 70 -14.76 -20.91 12.14
C SER A 70 -16.09 -20.78 12.88
N THR A 71 -16.12 -20.02 13.98
CA THR A 71 -17.36 -19.65 14.69
C THR A 71 -17.71 -18.21 14.38
N ASP A 72 -19.00 -17.87 14.40
CA ASP A 72 -19.51 -16.51 14.12
C ASP A 72 -18.90 -15.45 15.06
N LYS A 73 -18.55 -15.85 16.30
CA LYS A 73 -17.88 -14.95 17.27
C LYS A 73 -16.42 -14.65 16.94
N ASN A 74 -15.83 -15.35 15.97
CA ASN A 74 -14.48 -15.13 15.47
C ASN A 74 -14.47 -14.36 14.14
N MET A 75 -15.58 -13.72 13.73
CA MET A 75 -15.70 -13.03 12.44
C MET A 75 -14.58 -12.01 12.21
N TYR A 76 -13.98 -11.43 13.27
CA TYR A 76 -12.59 -10.97 13.24
C TYR A 76 -12.02 -11.09 14.66
N PRO A 77 -11.03 -11.95 14.96
CA PRO A 77 -10.23 -11.71 16.15
C PRO A 77 -9.63 -10.31 15.99
N TYR A 78 -9.65 -9.48 17.05
CA TYR A 78 -8.81 -8.28 17.11
C TYR A 78 -7.35 -8.73 17.09
N ASP A 79 -6.88 -9.14 15.92
CA ASP A 79 -5.54 -9.60 15.71
C ASP A 79 -4.60 -8.40 15.76
N THR A 80 -3.33 -8.68 15.93
CA THR A 80 -2.30 -7.63 15.89
C THR A 80 -2.41 -6.82 14.59
N GLY A 81 -2.81 -7.43 13.47
CA GLY A 81 -3.06 -6.77 12.19
C GLY A 81 -4.11 -5.67 12.25
N TYR A 82 -5.26 -5.89 12.89
CA TYR A 82 -6.32 -4.90 13.04
C TYR A 82 -5.85 -3.67 13.80
N TYR A 83 -5.14 -3.85 14.91
CA TYR A 83 -4.56 -2.75 15.67
C TYR A 83 -3.50 -2.01 14.87
N VAL A 84 -2.63 -2.73 14.14
CA VAL A 84 -1.61 -2.13 13.28
C VAL A 84 -2.24 -1.29 12.17
N ILE A 85 -3.29 -1.78 11.52
CA ILE A 85 -3.96 -1.05 10.42
C ILE A 85 -4.68 0.18 10.97
N ARG A 86 -5.45 0.05 12.04
CA ARG A 86 -6.28 1.14 12.57
C ARG A 86 -5.45 2.21 13.30
N ILE A 87 -4.56 1.80 14.19
CA ILE A 87 -3.69 2.74 14.93
C ILE A 87 -2.66 3.34 13.97
N GLY A 88 -2.14 2.56 13.03
CA GLY A 88 -1.21 3.03 12.01
C GLY A 88 -1.78 4.13 11.13
N SER A 89 -3.04 4.00 10.67
CA SER A 89 -3.70 5.03 9.86
C SER A 89 -3.95 6.31 10.65
N ASP A 90 -4.40 6.20 11.90
CA ASP A 90 -4.69 7.35 12.75
C ASP A 90 -3.41 8.16 13.06
N ILE A 91 -2.28 7.47 13.29
CA ILE A 91 -0.97 8.11 13.46
C ILE A 91 -0.55 8.85 12.19
N LEU A 92 -0.65 8.22 11.02
CA LEU A 92 -0.28 8.83 9.73
C LEU A 92 -1.08 10.11 9.45
N LEU A 93 -2.40 10.08 9.69
CA LEU A 93 -3.27 11.24 9.53
C LEU A 93 -2.90 12.37 10.50
N THR A 94 -2.57 12.02 11.75
CA THR A 94 -2.17 13.01 12.76
C THR A 94 -0.83 13.66 12.41
N CYS A 95 0.12 12.91 11.83
CA CYS A 95 1.41 13.44 11.41
C CYS A 95 1.30 14.48 10.28
N MET A 96 0.30 14.37 9.40
CA MET A 96 0.07 15.36 8.34
C MET A 96 -0.34 16.75 8.90
N ASN A 97 -1.00 16.80 10.05
CA ASN A 97 -1.37 18.07 10.71
C ASN A 97 -0.16 18.84 11.27
N LEU A 98 1.02 18.21 11.38
CA LEU A 98 2.25 18.89 11.80
C LEU A 98 2.79 19.87 10.74
N VAL A 99 2.28 19.81 9.51
CA VAL A 99 2.70 20.67 8.40
C VAL A 99 2.20 22.12 8.61
N ASP A 100 1.05 22.31 9.25
CA ASP A 100 0.46 23.64 9.51
C ASP A 100 1.35 24.57 10.37
N PRO A 101 1.81 24.16 11.57
CA PRO A 101 2.72 24.99 12.36
C PRO A 101 4.08 25.19 11.67
N PHE A 102 4.53 24.22 10.86
CA PHE A 102 5.77 24.35 10.09
C PHE A 102 5.69 25.45 9.04
N PHE A 103 4.57 25.55 8.32
CA PHE A 103 4.33 26.66 7.39
C PHE A 103 4.29 28.01 8.10
N TYR A 104 3.62 28.07 9.26
CA TYR A 104 3.55 29.29 10.06
C TYR A 104 4.94 29.78 10.50
N ILE A 105 5.75 28.89 11.08
CA ILE A 105 7.12 29.22 11.54
C ILE A 105 8.00 29.62 10.34
N THR A 106 7.95 28.87 9.25
CA THR A 106 8.77 29.17 8.07
C THR A 106 8.39 30.50 7.42
N GLY A 107 7.09 30.81 7.33
CA GLY A 107 6.59 32.09 6.83
C GLY A 107 7.00 33.26 7.74
N PHE A 108 6.88 33.08 9.06
CA PHE A 108 7.30 34.09 10.03
C PHE A 108 8.80 34.41 9.93
N LEU A 109 9.65 33.37 9.85
CA LEU A 109 11.10 33.53 9.68
C LEU A 109 11.44 34.24 8.37
N MET A 110 10.75 33.89 7.27
CA MET A 110 10.94 34.54 5.98
C MET A 110 10.59 36.04 6.06
N TYR A 111 9.49 36.40 6.72
CA TYR A 111 9.13 37.80 6.95
C TYR A 111 10.20 38.55 7.74
N VAL A 112 10.72 37.96 8.82
CA VAL A 112 11.77 38.59 9.65
C VAL A 112 13.07 38.79 8.86
N MET A 113 13.43 37.86 7.97
CA MET A 113 14.62 37.96 7.11
C MET A 113 14.47 38.98 5.98
N ILE A 114 13.26 39.10 5.40
CA ILE A 114 12.99 40.01 4.27
C ILE A 114 12.79 41.45 4.75
N LYS A 115 12.15 41.67 5.90
CA LYS A 115 11.90 43.00 6.48
C LYS A 115 13.12 43.94 6.47
N PRO A 116 14.32 43.56 6.97
CA PRO A 116 15.47 44.46 6.96
C PRO A 116 15.96 44.80 5.55
N GLU A 117 15.82 43.90 4.58
CA GLU A 117 16.20 44.18 3.19
C GLU A 117 15.19 45.06 2.46
N LEU A 118 13.89 44.95 2.77
CA LEU A 118 12.87 45.87 2.25
C LEU A 118 12.99 47.29 2.82
N VAL A 119 13.51 47.43 4.06
CA VAL A 119 13.68 48.73 4.72
C VAL A 119 14.94 49.47 4.24
N LYS A 120 15.93 48.77 3.69
CA LYS A 120 17.06 49.44 3.02
C LYS A 120 16.58 50.18 1.77
N ARG A 121 16.81 51.49 1.74
CA ARG A 121 16.59 52.34 0.56
C ARG A 121 17.53 51.87 -0.56
N GLY A 122 16.96 51.32 -1.64
CA GLY A 122 17.70 50.89 -2.84
C GLY A 122 17.51 49.43 -3.21
N THR A 123 16.78 48.65 -2.41
CA THR A 123 16.55 47.23 -2.68
C THR A 123 15.48 47.06 -3.76
N GLY A 124 15.91 46.81 -5.00
CA GLY A 124 15.00 46.64 -6.13
C GLY A 124 14.14 45.38 -5.99
N TRP A 125 12.94 45.38 -6.60
CA TRP A 125 12.04 44.21 -6.65
C TRP A 125 12.73 42.93 -7.19
N MET A 126 13.88 43.07 -7.86
CA MET A 126 14.76 42.00 -8.34
C MET A 126 15.45 41.18 -7.23
N GLN A 127 15.62 41.70 -6.01
CA GLN A 127 16.36 41.00 -4.94
C GLN A 127 15.49 39.97 -4.20
N ILE A 128 14.18 40.16 -4.16
CA ILE A 128 13.23 39.22 -3.55
C ILE A 128 13.25 37.85 -4.28
N PRO A 129 13.09 37.75 -5.61
CA PRO A 129 13.16 36.46 -6.29
C PRO A 129 14.55 35.81 -6.21
N MET A 130 15.62 36.60 -6.10
CA MET A 130 16.98 36.07 -5.89
C MET A 130 17.12 35.36 -4.53
N ILE A 131 16.54 35.92 -3.47
CA ILE A 131 16.53 35.31 -2.13
C ILE A 131 15.71 34.01 -2.13
N VAL A 132 14.54 34.02 -2.77
CA VAL A 132 13.69 32.82 -2.91
C VAL A 132 14.40 31.73 -3.71
N PHE A 133 15.04 32.08 -4.82
CA PHE A 133 15.80 31.15 -5.64
C PHE A 133 16.97 30.52 -4.87
N TYR A 134 17.73 31.32 -4.11
CA TYR A 134 18.83 30.79 -3.29
C TYR A 134 18.34 29.83 -2.21
N LYS A 135 17.20 30.15 -1.56
CA LYS A 135 16.55 29.26 -0.61
C LYS A 135 16.12 27.95 -1.27
N TYR A 136 15.55 28.01 -2.47
CA TYR A 136 15.12 26.84 -3.23
C TYR A 136 16.32 25.93 -3.58
N MET A 137 17.37 26.52 -4.15
CA MET A 137 18.60 25.81 -4.50
C MET A 137 19.28 25.15 -3.29
N ARG A 138 19.09 25.67 -2.08
CA ARG A 138 19.60 25.07 -0.84
C ARG A 138 18.80 23.83 -0.40
N ILE A 139 17.48 23.80 -0.64
CA ILE A 139 16.59 22.69 -0.23
C ILE A 139 16.61 21.56 -1.27
N LEU A 140 16.72 21.92 -2.54
CA LEU A 140 16.72 21.00 -3.69
C LEU A 140 17.69 19.81 -3.57
N PRO A 141 18.96 19.93 -3.13
CA PRO A 141 19.89 18.79 -3.07
C PRO A 141 19.44 17.71 -2.08
N ALA A 142 18.92 18.12 -0.92
CA ALA A 142 18.41 17.17 0.08
C ALA A 142 17.14 16.46 -0.43
N TYR A 143 16.23 17.22 -1.07
CA TYR A 143 15.02 16.65 -1.62
C TYR A 143 15.29 15.72 -2.82
N GLY A 144 16.20 16.11 -3.70
CA GLY A 144 16.66 15.30 -4.82
C GLY A 144 17.34 14.02 -4.36
N ALA A 145 18.15 14.06 -3.29
CA ALA A 145 18.74 12.86 -2.70
C ALA A 145 17.67 11.87 -2.21
N MET A 146 16.63 12.35 -1.52
CA MET A 146 15.51 11.50 -1.08
C MET A 146 14.74 10.90 -2.27
N MET A 147 14.56 11.67 -3.33
CA MET A 147 13.94 11.19 -4.57
C MET A 147 14.76 10.12 -5.28
N LEU A 148 16.08 10.27 -5.33
CA LEU A 148 16.97 9.26 -5.91
C LEU A 148 16.98 7.98 -5.05
N LEU A 149 17.01 8.12 -3.72
CA LEU A 149 16.95 6.97 -2.82
C LEU A 149 15.63 6.22 -3.00
N THR A 150 14.50 6.91 -3.07
CA THR A 150 13.18 6.29 -3.27
C THR A 150 13.03 5.65 -4.65
N ALA A 151 13.61 6.24 -5.70
CA ALA A 151 13.54 5.69 -7.05
C ALA A 151 14.46 4.47 -7.28
N PHE A 152 15.64 4.43 -6.64
CA PHE A 152 16.68 3.45 -6.96
C PHE A 152 17.12 2.54 -5.81
N TYR A 153 17.12 3.01 -4.56
CA TYR A 153 17.68 2.27 -3.43
C TYR A 153 16.62 1.54 -2.61
N ILE A 154 15.60 2.28 -2.18
CA ILE A 154 14.51 1.78 -1.33
C ILE A 154 13.78 0.57 -1.94
N PRO A 155 13.42 0.48 -3.24
CA PRO A 155 12.73 -0.70 -3.77
C PRO A 155 13.48 -2.02 -3.55
N TYR A 156 14.82 -2.00 -3.43
CA TYR A 156 15.65 -3.19 -3.21
C TYR A 156 16.02 -3.45 -1.75
N MET A 157 15.64 -2.57 -0.81
CA MET A 157 16.08 -2.65 0.58
C MET A 157 15.39 -3.78 1.36
N PHE A 158 14.14 -4.10 1.03
CA PHE A 158 13.33 -5.10 1.75
C PHE A 158 12.64 -6.06 0.78
N ASN A 159 12.48 -7.32 1.20
CA ASN A 159 11.87 -8.39 0.41
C ASN A 159 10.54 -8.84 1.01
N GLY A 160 9.57 -7.92 1.12
CA GLY A 160 8.22 -8.21 1.61
C GLY A 160 7.16 -8.23 0.50
N PRO A 161 6.12 -9.08 0.59
CA PRO A 161 5.04 -9.12 -0.41
C PRO A 161 4.29 -7.77 -0.52
N LEU A 162 4.04 -7.11 0.62
CA LEU A 162 3.45 -5.76 0.65
C LEU A 162 4.43 -4.70 0.12
N TRP A 163 5.72 -4.85 0.43
CA TRP A 163 6.76 -3.92 0.00
C TRP A 163 6.85 -3.83 -1.52
N ALA A 164 6.91 -4.99 -2.19
CA ALA A 164 6.98 -5.03 -3.65
C ALA A 164 5.73 -4.38 -4.28
N SER A 165 4.55 -4.65 -3.74
CA SER A 165 3.29 -4.09 -4.28
C SER A 165 3.18 -2.57 -4.15
N LYS A 166 3.83 -1.96 -3.15
CA LYS A 166 3.74 -0.51 -2.89
C LYS A 166 4.95 0.27 -3.42
N MET A 167 6.16 -0.26 -3.26
CA MET A 167 7.37 0.50 -3.55
C MET A 167 7.73 0.55 -5.04
N TRP A 168 7.46 -0.52 -5.81
CA TRP A 168 7.75 -0.55 -7.25
C TRP A 168 6.93 0.47 -8.05
N PRO A 169 5.59 0.59 -7.87
CA PRO A 169 4.81 1.62 -8.54
C PRO A 169 5.29 3.03 -8.20
N GLU A 170 5.60 3.29 -6.92
CA GLU A 170 6.10 4.59 -6.46
C GLU A 170 7.46 4.95 -7.05
N ALA A 171 8.38 3.98 -7.15
CA ALA A 171 9.67 4.18 -7.79
C ALA A 171 9.52 4.52 -9.29
N GLU A 172 8.60 3.87 -10.00
CA GLU A 172 8.38 4.11 -11.43
C GLU A 172 7.74 5.48 -11.69
N LYS A 173 6.77 5.89 -10.85
CA LYS A 173 6.22 7.26 -10.86
C LYS A 173 7.31 8.29 -10.63
N CYS A 174 8.21 8.05 -9.67
CA CYS A 174 9.34 8.95 -9.43
C CYS A 174 10.29 9.05 -10.61
N LYS A 175 10.59 7.96 -11.33
CA LYS A 175 11.40 8.04 -12.55
C LYS A 175 10.72 8.80 -13.68
N LYS A 176 9.39 8.75 -13.78
CA LYS A 176 8.61 9.43 -14.83
C LYS A 176 8.36 10.91 -14.54
N PHE A 177 8.05 11.24 -13.28
CA PHE A 177 7.59 12.57 -12.86
C PHE A 177 8.56 13.29 -11.90
N TRP A 178 9.84 12.88 -11.81
CA TRP A 178 10.84 13.59 -10.97
C TRP A 178 10.92 15.09 -11.26
N TRP A 179 10.77 15.48 -12.53
CA TRP A 179 10.89 16.85 -12.99
C TRP A 179 9.81 17.78 -12.41
N THR A 180 8.62 17.25 -12.08
CA THR A 180 7.52 18.06 -11.51
C THR A 180 7.87 18.52 -10.08
N ASN A 181 8.56 17.67 -9.33
CA ASN A 181 9.09 17.97 -8.01
C ASN A 181 10.28 18.94 -8.06
N VAL A 182 11.15 18.82 -9.07
CA VAL A 182 12.28 19.74 -9.31
C VAL A 182 11.84 21.10 -9.83
N LEU A 183 10.63 21.20 -10.38
CA LEU A 183 10.02 22.48 -10.77
C LEU A 183 9.05 23.01 -9.70
N ALA A 184 8.90 22.33 -8.56
CA ALA A 184 7.95 22.69 -7.49
C ALA A 184 6.48 22.82 -7.97
N ILE A 185 6.09 22.04 -8.98
CA ILE A 185 4.72 22.02 -9.54
C ILE A 185 4.00 20.70 -9.28
N SER A 186 4.52 19.88 -8.35
CA SER A 186 3.93 18.57 -8.04
C SER A 186 2.46 18.65 -7.59
N ASN A 187 2.04 19.74 -6.96
CA ASN A 187 0.65 19.97 -6.54
C ASN A 187 -0.36 20.08 -7.70
N PHE A 188 0.11 20.35 -8.93
CA PHE A 188 -0.76 20.45 -10.11
C PHE A 188 -0.88 19.11 -10.86
N VAL A 189 -0.14 18.10 -10.43
CA VAL A 189 -0.19 16.74 -10.98
C VAL A 189 -1.21 15.95 -10.16
N ASP A 190 -1.96 15.06 -10.82
CA ASP A 190 -2.89 14.15 -10.14
C ASP A 190 -2.17 13.35 -9.05
N VAL A 191 -2.85 13.16 -7.93
CA VAL A 191 -2.29 12.52 -6.72
C VAL A 191 -1.74 11.13 -7.02
N ASP A 192 -2.37 10.40 -7.95
CA ASP A 192 -1.94 9.06 -8.36
C ASP A 192 -0.61 9.06 -9.14
N ASP A 193 -0.26 10.15 -9.80
CA ASP A 193 0.95 10.31 -10.61
C ASP A 193 2.07 11.09 -9.90
N GLN A 194 1.81 11.56 -8.68
CA GLN A 194 2.79 12.30 -7.89
C GLN A 194 3.95 11.39 -7.44
N CYS A 195 5.17 11.86 -7.67
CA CYS A 195 6.35 11.28 -7.06
C CYS A 195 6.48 11.83 -5.63
N LEU A 196 6.60 10.94 -4.64
CA LEU A 196 6.74 11.30 -3.22
C LEU A 196 5.55 12.12 -2.70
N ILE A 197 4.45 11.45 -2.39
CA ILE A 197 3.22 12.11 -1.89
C ILE A 197 3.49 13.00 -0.67
N VAL A 198 4.40 12.62 0.22
CA VAL A 198 4.76 13.41 1.42
C VAL A 198 5.47 14.72 1.06
N GLY A 199 6.08 14.83 -0.12
CA GLY A 199 6.83 16.01 -0.56
C GLY A 199 5.99 17.20 -1.03
N TRP A 200 4.65 17.08 -1.06
CA TRP A 200 3.72 18.12 -1.54
C TRP A 200 3.93 19.50 -0.89
N TYR A 201 4.29 19.53 0.40
CA TYR A 201 4.48 20.76 1.15
C TYR A 201 5.69 21.58 0.67
N ILE A 202 6.69 20.94 0.04
CA ILE A 202 7.88 21.62 -0.47
C ILE A 202 7.50 22.56 -1.61
N SER A 203 6.56 22.15 -2.45
CA SER A 203 6.01 22.97 -3.53
C SER A 203 5.23 24.19 -3.03
N CYS A 204 4.75 24.17 -1.78
CA CYS A 204 4.10 25.33 -1.13
C CYS A 204 5.08 26.25 -0.39
N LEU A 205 6.30 25.78 -0.10
CA LEU A 205 7.31 26.48 0.72
C LEU A 205 8.17 27.48 -0.09
N VAL A 206 8.11 27.37 -1.41
CA VAL A 206 8.94 28.05 -2.40
C VAL A 206 8.09 29.08 -3.10
#